data_AF-A0A941Q1J0-F1
#
_entry.id   AF-A0A941Q1J0-F1
#
_cell.length_a   1.000
_cell.length_b   1.000
_cell.length_c   1.000
_cell.angle_alpha   90.00
_cell.angle_beta   90.00
_cell.angle_gamma   90.00
#
_symmetry.space_group_name_H-M   'P 1'
#
loop_
_entity.id
_entity.type
_entity.pdbx_description
1 polymer ?
#
loop_
_entity_poly.entity_id
_entity_poly.type
_entity_poly.pdbx_seq_one_letter_code
_entity_poly.pdbx_strand_id
1 'polypeptide(L)'
;RQYGSASLGVVQGPWRGGIEWVVSGDRFGAASNSAASRMGGYGLVNLNASWAVTPRWTLAARLNNLTGRRYELVQGYNTPGSNLFVSLAYADL
;
A
#
# COMPACT_ATOMS: atom_id res chain seq x y z
N ARG A 1 -11.13 8.19 -14.93
CA ARG A 1 -10.56 7.39 -13.81
C ARG A 1 -9.35 8.16 -13.29
N GLN A 2 -9.39 8.68 -12.07
CA GLN A 2 -8.29 9.45 -11.48
C GLN A 2 -7.57 8.58 -10.45
N TYR A 3 -6.27 8.39 -10.62
CA TYR A 3 -5.38 7.67 -9.71
C TYR A 3 -4.17 8.56 -9.47
N GLY A 4 -3.74 8.66 -8.21
CA GLY A 4 -2.53 9.36 -7.82
C GLY A 4 -1.79 8.58 -6.76
N SER A 5 -0.47 8.65 -6.78
CA SER A 5 0.37 8.13 -5.73
C SER A 5 1.49 9.10 -5.42
N ALA A 6 1.85 9.20 -4.15
CA ALA A 6 3.01 9.93 -3.67
C ALA A 6 3.79 9.05 -2.70
N SER A 7 5.11 9.12 -2.72
CA SER A 7 5.95 8.33 -1.82
C SER A 7 7.12 9.15 -1.31
N LEU A 8 7.46 8.95 -0.04
CA LEU A 8 8.66 9.48 0.58
C LEU A 8 9.50 8.33 1.12
N GLY A 9 10.82 8.43 0.96
CA GLY A 9 11.76 7.40 1.38
C GLY A 9 13.02 8.00 1.97
N VAL A 10 13.65 7.25 2.87
CA VAL A 10 14.93 7.58 3.49
C VAL A 10 15.87 6.38 3.40
N VAL A 11 17.14 6.69 3.18
CA VAL A 11 18.25 5.74 3.29
C VAL A 11 19.22 6.31 4.32
N GLN A 12 19.49 5.57 5.38
CA GLN A 12 20.43 5.99 6.42
C GLN A 12 21.26 4.80 6.89
N GLY A 13 22.50 4.72 6.41
CA GLY A 13 23.39 3.60 6.69
C GLY A 13 22.77 2.27 6.26
N PRO A 14 22.62 1.29 7.18
CA PRO A 14 22.03 -0.01 6.85
C PRO A 14 20.50 0.01 6.77
N TRP A 15 19.86 1.15 7.07
CA TRP A 15 18.41 1.27 7.10
C TRP A 15 17.86 1.91 5.82
N ARG A 16 16.76 1.36 5.35
CA ARG A 16 15.90 1.95 4.33
C ARG A 16 14.47 1.94 4.82
N GLY A 17 13.77 3.04 4.63
CA GLY A 17 12.37 3.16 5.02
C GLY A 17 11.60 4.00 4.04
N GLY A 18 10.29 3.78 3.96
CA GLY A 18 9.44 4.58 3.10
C GLY A 18 7.98 4.50 3.46
N ILE A 19 7.27 5.55 3.06
CA ILE A 19 5.83 5.70 3.14
C ILE A 19 5.29 6.01 1.76
N GLU A 20 4.17 5.42 1.43
CA GLU A 20 3.49 5.55 0.15
C GLU A 20 2.01 5.86 0.41
N TRP A 21 1.52 6.95 -0.19
CA TRP A 21 0.11 7.30 -0.22
C TRP A 21 -0.43 7.04 -1.60
N VAL A 22 -1.53 6.30 -1.69
CA VAL A 22 -2.25 6.01 -2.92
C VAL A 22 -3.66 6.53 -2.79
N VAL A 23 -4.11 7.34 -3.74
CA VAL A 23 -5.45 7.91 -3.77
C VAL A 23 -6.12 7.53 -5.08
N SER A 24 -7.30 6.92 -4.99
CA SER A 24 -8.19 6.69 -6.13
C SER A 24 -9.41 7.60 -6.00
N GLY A 25 -9.67 8.40 -7.04
CA GLY A 25 -10.90 9.18 -7.14
C GLY A 25 -12.13 8.31 -7.39
N ASP A 26 -13.30 8.92 -7.24
CA ASP A 26 -14.61 8.27 -7.42
C ASP A 26 -14.72 7.58 -8.79
N ARG A 27 -15.33 6.39 -8.79
CA ARG A 27 -15.68 5.66 -10.02
C ARG A 27 -17.18 5.83 -10.27
N PHE A 28 -17.54 6.52 -11.36
CA PHE A 28 -18.90 6.43 -11.92
C PHE A 28 -18.97 5.18 -12.78
N GLY A 29 -19.54 4.11 -12.24
CA GLY A 29 -19.88 2.91 -12.99
C GLY A 29 -21.23 3.11 -13.69
N ALA A 30 -21.19 3.18 -15.02
CA ALA A 30 -22.30 3.11 -15.97
C ALA A 30 -23.14 4.38 -16.26
N ALA A 31 -23.67 4.40 -17.49
CA ALA A 31 -24.33 5.49 -18.22
C ALA A 31 -25.65 6.05 -17.61
N SER A 32 -25.95 5.73 -16.36
CA SER A 32 -27.10 6.26 -15.63
C SER A 32 -26.61 6.82 -14.29
N ASN A 33 -26.66 8.14 -14.14
CA ASN A 33 -26.33 8.91 -12.92
C ASN A 33 -27.21 8.52 -11.72
N SER A 34 -27.07 7.31 -11.19
CA SER A 34 -27.77 6.86 -9.98
C SER A 34 -26.84 6.97 -8.78
N ALA A 35 -27.24 7.76 -7.78
CA ALA A 35 -26.48 7.99 -6.54
C ALA A 35 -26.13 6.70 -5.77
N ALA A 36 -26.83 5.59 -6.05
CA ALA A 36 -26.61 4.27 -5.45
C ALA A 36 -25.38 3.50 -6.00
N SER A 37 -24.74 3.95 -7.09
CA SER A 37 -23.58 3.28 -7.73
C SER A 37 -22.22 3.93 -7.38
N ARG A 38 -22.19 4.93 -6.49
CA ARG A 38 -20.97 5.67 -6.17
C ARG A 38 -20.09 4.88 -5.20
N MET A 39 -19.10 4.15 -5.73
CA MET A 39 -17.97 3.70 -4.91
C MET A 39 -17.11 4.92 -4.61
N GLY A 40 -17.21 5.41 -3.37
CA GLY A 40 -16.44 6.57 -2.90
C GLY A 40 -14.95 6.33 -3.03
N GLY A 41 -14.22 7.37 -3.44
CA GLY A 41 -12.77 7.35 -3.55
C GLY A 41 -12.11 6.88 -2.25
N TYR A 42 -11.05 6.09 -2.37
CA TYR A 42 -10.31 5.55 -1.24
C TYR A 42 -8.86 6.03 -1.28
N GLY A 43 -8.32 6.25 -0.09
CA GLY A 43 -6.90 6.53 0.13
C GLY A 43 -6.28 5.41 0.95
N LEU A 44 -5.15 4.88 0.49
CA LEU A 44 -4.33 3.88 1.19
C LEU A 44 -3.00 4.50 1.59
N VAL A 45 -2.52 4.11 2.77
CA VAL A 45 -1.17 4.42 3.24
C VAL A 45 -0.42 3.11 3.41
N ASN A 46 0.73 2.98 2.76
CA ASN A 46 1.60 1.82 2.88
C ASN A 46 2.94 2.25 3.49
N LEU A 47 3.53 1.37 4.29
CA LEU A 47 4.85 1.53 4.87
C LEU A 47 5.76 0.39 4.42
N ASN A 48 7.04 0.70 4.23
CA ASN A 48 8.08 -0.30 4.04
C ASN A 48 9.31 0.07 4.87
N ALA A 49 10.00 -0.95 5.37
CA ALA A 49 11.27 -0.82 6.05
C ALA A 49 12.16 -2.02 5.70
N SER A 50 13.46 -1.78 5.56
CA SER A 50 14.47 -2.81 5.39
C SER A 50 15.72 -2.46 6.16
N TRP A 51 16.37 -3.47 6.73
CA TRP A 51 17.59 -3.34 7.49
C TRP A 51 18.60 -4.40 7.06
N ALA A 52 19.76 -3.95 6.60
CA ALA A 52 20.93 -4.80 6.43
C ALA A 52 21.54 -5.11 7.81
N VAL A 53 21.09 -6.20 8.42
CA VAL A 53 21.58 -6.68 9.72
C VAL A 53 23.07 -6.99 9.64
N THR A 54 23.47 -7.61 8.53
CA THR A 54 24.86 -7.81 8.13
C THR A 54 24.98 -7.60 6.61
N PRO A 55 26.18 -7.58 6.02
CA PRO A 55 26.33 -7.53 4.56
C PRO A 55 25.65 -8.68 3.81
N ARG A 56 25.33 -9.79 4.51
CA ARG A 56 24.71 -10.99 3.94
C ARG A 56 23.24 -11.14 4.32
N TRP A 57 22.82 -10.59 5.45
CA TRP A 57 21.46 -10.74 5.97
C TRP A 57 20.68 -9.43 5.91
N THR A 58 19.53 -9.45 5.25
CA THR A 58 18.59 -8.32 5.20
C THR A 58 17.24 -8.74 5.75
N LEU A 59 16.75 -8.00 6.74
CA LEU A 59 15.39 -8.11 7.26
C LEU A 59 14.53 -7.00 6.66
N ALA A 60 13.38 -7.33 6.10
CA ALA A 60 12.45 -6.34 5.56
C ALA A 60 11.03 -6.59 6.05
N ALA A 61 10.27 -5.50 6.13
CA ALA A 61 8.86 -5.52 6.45
C ALA A 61 8.10 -4.54 5.55
N ARG A 62 6.88 -4.92 5.16
CA ARG A 62 5.95 -4.06 4.43
C ARG A 62 4.56 -4.16 5.04
N LEU A 63 4.00 -3.03 5.41
CA LEU A 63 2.66 -2.90 5.94
C LEU A 63 1.80 -2.14 4.94
N ASN A 64 0.85 -2.82 4.32
CA ASN A 64 -0.09 -2.22 3.38
C ASN A 64 -1.37 -1.81 4.11
N ASN A 65 -1.95 -0.68 3.70
CA ASN A 65 -3.18 -0.14 4.29
C ASN A 65 -3.06 0.03 5.81
N LEU A 66 -2.08 0.85 6.23
CA LEU A 66 -1.78 1.17 7.64
C LEU A 66 -3.00 1.69 8.39
N THR A 67 -3.85 2.48 7.72
CA THR A 67 -5.04 3.09 8.33
C THR A 67 -6.19 2.09 8.52
N GLY A 68 -6.00 0.82 8.13
CA GLY A 68 -7.01 -0.23 8.28
C GLY A 68 -8.30 0.05 7.52
N ARG A 69 -8.24 0.88 6.48
CA ARG A 69 -9.45 1.31 5.76
C ARG A 69 -10.01 0.10 5.02
N ARG A 70 -11.25 -0.29 5.31
CA ARG A 70 -11.98 -1.23 4.46
C ARG A 70 -12.40 -0.49 3.20
N TYR A 71 -11.88 -0.91 2.05
CA TYR A 71 -12.26 -0.39 0.75
C TYR A 71 -12.90 -1.53 -0.04
N GLU A 72 -13.85 -1.23 -0.92
CA GLU A 72 -14.44 -2.18 -1.87
C GLU A 72 -13.96 -1.80 -3.27
N LEU A 73 -13.21 -2.69 -3.94
CA LEU A 73 -12.78 -2.46 -5.32
C LEU A 73 -13.89 -2.71 -6.34
N VAL A 74 -14.84 -3.57 -5.98
CA VAL A 74 -16.01 -4.06 -6.73
C VAL A 74 -17.07 -4.48 -5.70
N GLN A 75 -18.35 -4.17 -5.94
CA GLN A 75 -19.47 -4.63 -5.12
C GLN A 75 -19.41 -6.17 -4.96
N GLY A 76 -19.26 -6.67 -3.72
CA GLY A 76 -19.19 -8.10 -3.43
C GLY A 76 -17.79 -8.73 -3.37
N TYR A 77 -16.70 -7.97 -3.57
CA TYR A 77 -15.33 -8.46 -3.39
C TYR A 77 -14.63 -7.78 -2.21
N ASN A 78 -14.24 -8.60 -1.23
CA ASN A 78 -13.51 -8.17 -0.05
C ASN A 78 -12.07 -7.83 -0.45
N THR A 79 -11.74 -6.54 -0.53
CA THR A 79 -10.34 -6.14 -0.69
C THR A 79 -9.60 -6.37 0.63
N PRO A 80 -8.39 -6.96 0.60
CA PRO A 80 -7.72 -7.34 1.84
C PRO A 80 -7.44 -6.06 2.64
N GLY A 81 -7.75 -6.11 3.95
CA GLY A 81 -7.66 -4.98 4.88
C GLY A 81 -6.22 -4.50 5.10
N SER A 82 -5.81 -4.33 6.36
CA SER A 82 -4.39 -4.08 6.66
C SER A 82 -3.61 -5.40 6.55
N ASN A 83 -2.46 -5.41 5.88
CA ASN A 83 -1.65 -6.62 5.70
C ASN A 83 -0.18 -6.34 5.98
N LEU A 84 0.46 -7.22 6.76
CA LEU A 84 1.88 -7.16 7.07
C LEU A 84 2.62 -8.31 6.39
N PHE A 85 3.70 -7.98 5.70
CA PHE A 85 4.67 -8.92 5.16
C PHE A 85 6.00 -8.71 5.86
N VAL A 86 6.67 -9.79 6.23
CA VAL A 86 8.02 -9.79 6.77
C VAL A 86 8.85 -10.77 5.96
N SER A 87 10.06 -10.39 5.57
CA SER A 87 10.99 -11.25 4.85
C SER A 87 12.39 -11.15 5.44
N LEU A 88 13.08 -12.28 5.42
CA LEU A 88 14.50 -12.36 5.74
C LEU A 88 15.21 -12.93 4.52
N ALA A 89 16.21 -12.21 4.02
CA ALA A 89 16.99 -12.58 2.86
C ALA A 89 18.45 -12.81 3.25
N TYR A 90 19.04 -13.86 2.69
CA TYR A 90 20.45 -14.16 2.77
C TYR A 90 21.07 -14.09 1.37
N ALA A 91 22.18 -13.39 1.23
CA ALA A 91 22.99 -13.36 0.02
C ALA A 91 24.37 -13.95 0.32
N ASP A 92 24.72 -15.00 -0.43
CA ASP A 92 26.08 -15.50 -0.52
C ASP A 92 26.74 -14.90 -1.78
N LEU A 93 28.00 -14.47 -1.66
CA LEU A 93 28.74 -13.79 -2.74
C LEU A 93 29.44 -14.80 -3.65
#